data_AF-A0A8H5JZZ0-F1
#
_entry.id   AF-A0A8H5JZZ0-F1
#
_cell.length_a   1.000
_cell.length_b   1.000
_cell.length_c   1.000
_cell.angle_alpha   90.00
_cell.angle_beta   90.00
_cell.angle_gamma   90.00
#
_symmetry.space_group_name_H-M   'P 1'
#
loop_
_entity.id
_entity.type
_entity.pdbx_description
1 polymer ?
#
loop_
_entity_poly.entity_id
_entity_poly.type
_entity_poly.pdbx_seq_one_letter_code
_entity_poly.pdbx_strand_id
1 'polypeptide(L)'
;MDSTIPKDIAAVESGGKTYVFYVNDNRQLSYFVKPGGGCNGGYAVKTIEITYQKMHVKCDSREVAAVSWTAGGVDEIRVYCVLADEQGRAFLQEICLSSDKPDKSWYQGNLGSKKTIHHVEDGASIAVTGTSYENLKVFVSGKGEKGIPKIDVHYYNKNNGGSWEVESLNAQLWS
;
A
#
# COMPACT_ATOMS: atom_id res chain seq x y z
N MET A 1 -20.00 -19.67 -8.55
CA MET A 1 -19.39 -18.55 -7.81
C MET A 1 -18.74 -17.68 -8.85
N ASP A 2 -19.24 -16.46 -9.04
CA ASP A 2 -18.66 -15.55 -10.03
C ASP A 2 -17.25 -15.18 -9.59
N SER A 3 -16.27 -15.52 -10.40
CA SER A 3 -14.90 -15.03 -10.27
C SER A 3 -14.95 -13.51 -10.34
N THR A 4 -14.51 -12.81 -9.28
CA THR A 4 -14.46 -11.35 -9.33
C THR A 4 -13.12 -10.93 -9.89
N ILE A 5 -13.16 -10.14 -10.97
CA ILE A 5 -11.93 -9.53 -11.49
C ILE A 5 -11.32 -8.60 -10.42
N PRO A 6 -9.98 -8.49 -10.35
CA PRO A 6 -9.35 -7.50 -9.49
C PRO A 6 -9.89 -6.10 -9.80
N LYS A 7 -10.35 -5.38 -8.77
CA LYS A 7 -10.89 -4.03 -8.93
C LYS A 7 -9.82 -2.96 -9.11
N ASP A 8 -8.62 -3.23 -8.63
CA ASP A 8 -7.48 -2.32 -8.69
C ASP A 8 -6.18 -3.12 -8.77
N ILE A 9 -5.14 -2.50 -9.34
CA ILE A 9 -3.81 -3.08 -9.49
C ILE A 9 -2.74 -1.99 -9.30
N ALA A 10 -1.63 -2.37 -8.70
CA ALA A 10 -0.42 -1.53 -8.64
C ALA A 10 0.78 -2.33 -9.15
N ALA A 11 1.68 -1.69 -9.88
CA ALA A 11 2.87 -2.36 -10.41
C ALA A 11 4.14 -1.55 -10.12
N VAL A 12 5.23 -2.26 -9.83
CA VAL A 12 6.55 -1.68 -9.62
C VAL A 12 7.64 -2.56 -10.23
N GLU A 13 8.76 -1.93 -10.58
CA GLU A 13 10.01 -2.60 -10.92
C GLU A 13 10.98 -2.51 -9.73
N SER A 14 11.57 -3.63 -9.31
CA SER A 14 12.52 -3.66 -8.19
C SER A 14 13.48 -4.83 -8.30
N GLY A 15 14.78 -4.59 -8.13
CA GLY A 15 15.81 -5.63 -8.24
C GLY A 15 15.79 -6.39 -9.58
N GLY A 16 15.45 -5.68 -10.67
CA GLY A 16 15.30 -6.27 -12.02
C GLY A 16 14.11 -7.23 -12.17
N LYS A 17 13.07 -7.08 -11.35
CA LYS A 17 11.84 -7.87 -11.40
C LYS A 17 10.61 -6.96 -11.47
N THR A 18 9.59 -7.42 -12.17
CA THR A 18 8.26 -6.80 -12.18
C THR A 18 7.39 -7.43 -11.11
N TYR A 19 6.76 -6.59 -10.28
CA TYR A 19 5.74 -6.99 -9.32
C TYR A 19 4.42 -6.33 -9.68
N VAL A 20 3.33 -7.10 -9.67
CA VAL A 20 1.96 -6.60 -9.90
C VAL A 20 1.09 -7.03 -8.74
N PHE A 21 0.69 -6.07 -7.91
CA PHE A 21 -0.12 -6.26 -6.70
C PHE A 21 -1.60 -6.12 -7.01
N TYR A 22 -2.40 -6.92 -6.32
CA TYR A 22 -3.86 -6.94 -6.44
C TYR A 22 -4.50 -7.58 -5.21
N VAL A 23 -5.81 -7.40 -5.06
CA VAL A 23 -6.61 -8.07 -4.02
C VAL A 23 -7.33 -9.26 -4.64
N ASN A 24 -7.12 -10.47 -4.09
CA ASN A 24 -7.75 -11.68 -4.59
C ASN A 24 -9.21 -11.86 -4.09
N ASP A 25 -9.90 -12.90 -4.57
CA ASP A 25 -11.29 -13.20 -4.18
C ASP A 25 -11.47 -13.48 -2.68
N ASN A 26 -10.41 -13.91 -2.00
CA ASN A 26 -10.39 -14.11 -0.54
C ASN A 26 -10.12 -12.81 0.24
N ARG A 27 -10.07 -11.66 -0.44
CA ARG A 27 -9.74 -10.34 0.12
C ARG A 27 -8.32 -10.26 0.69
N GLN A 28 -7.39 -11.02 0.12
CA GLN A 28 -5.99 -10.99 0.53
C GLN A 28 -5.17 -10.23 -0.50
N LEU A 29 -4.21 -9.44 -0.03
CA LEU A 29 -3.23 -8.83 -0.90
C LEU A 29 -2.33 -9.92 -1.50
N SER A 30 -2.26 -9.94 -2.82
CA SER A 30 -1.52 -10.92 -3.61
C SER A 30 -0.70 -10.19 -4.66
N TYR A 31 0.27 -10.88 -5.25
CA TYR A 31 1.04 -10.33 -6.34
C TYR A 31 1.50 -11.38 -7.33
N PHE A 32 1.64 -10.94 -8.57
CA PHE A 32 2.41 -11.60 -9.58
C PHE A 32 3.86 -11.11 -9.49
N VAL A 33 4.83 -12.01 -9.61
CA VAL A 33 6.25 -11.66 -9.77
C VAL A 33 6.82 -12.29 -11.02
N LYS A 34 7.55 -11.50 -11.79
CA LYS A 34 8.28 -11.95 -12.97
C LYS A 34 9.76 -11.60 -12.85
N PRO A 35 10.67 -12.58 -13.01
CA PRO A 35 12.10 -12.31 -13.14
C PRO A 35 12.40 -11.41 -14.36
N GLY A 36 13.48 -10.63 -14.30
CA GLY A 36 13.96 -9.87 -15.46
C GLY A 36 14.30 -10.76 -16.66
N GLY A 37 14.26 -10.20 -17.86
CA GLY A 37 14.54 -10.94 -19.11
C GLY A 37 13.56 -10.69 -20.28
N GLY A 38 12.78 -9.60 -20.25
CA GLY A 38 11.85 -9.24 -21.33
C GLY A 38 10.58 -10.09 -21.31
N CYS A 39 10.04 -10.49 -22.46
CA CYS A 39 8.80 -11.25 -22.57
C CYS A 39 8.90 -12.74 -22.17
N ASN A 40 10.12 -13.25 -21.95
CA ASN A 40 10.36 -14.66 -21.64
C ASN A 40 10.11 -14.96 -20.14
N GLY A 41 9.53 -16.14 -19.86
CA GLY A 41 9.16 -16.57 -18.50
C GLY A 41 7.77 -16.11 -18.06
N GLY A 42 7.08 -16.98 -17.32
CA GLY A 42 5.74 -16.70 -16.78
C GLY A 42 5.78 -15.94 -15.45
N TYR A 43 4.65 -15.32 -15.09
CA TYR A 43 4.45 -14.77 -13.75
C TYR A 43 4.19 -15.89 -12.75
N ALA A 44 4.83 -15.83 -11.59
CA ALA A 44 4.47 -16.64 -10.42
C ALA A 44 3.50 -15.87 -9.53
N VAL A 45 2.44 -16.54 -9.07
CA VAL A 45 1.45 -15.98 -8.14
C VAL A 45 1.91 -16.22 -6.70
N LYS A 46 1.84 -15.19 -5.87
CA LYS A 46 2.12 -15.27 -4.44
C LYS A 46 1.09 -14.48 -3.64
N THR A 47 0.71 -14.99 -2.47
CA THR A 47 -0.10 -14.26 -1.49
C THR A 47 0.83 -13.64 -0.45
N ILE A 48 0.55 -12.42 -0.03
CA ILE A 48 1.29 -11.78 1.07
C ILE A 48 0.67 -12.24 2.38
N GLU A 49 1.47 -12.94 3.19
CA GLU A 49 1.13 -13.30 4.56
C GLU A 49 1.99 -12.48 5.52
N ILE A 50 1.35 -11.78 6.46
CA ILE A 50 2.05 -11.10 7.56
C ILE A 50 1.68 -11.86 8.83
N THR A 51 2.70 -12.40 9.51
CA THR A 51 2.60 -13.38 10.61
C THR A 51 1.67 -12.97 11.76
N TYR A 52 1.40 -11.68 11.92
CA TYR A 52 0.67 -11.15 13.09
C TYR A 52 -0.76 -10.69 12.81
N GLN A 53 -1.25 -10.72 11.56
CA GLN A 53 -2.62 -10.34 11.24
C GLN A 53 -3.16 -11.17 10.07
N LYS A 54 -4.37 -11.74 10.21
CA LYS A 54 -5.15 -12.16 9.05
C LYS A 54 -5.58 -10.90 8.32
N MET A 55 -4.77 -10.48 7.35
CA MET A 55 -4.99 -9.28 6.55
C MET A 55 -6.16 -9.54 5.60
N HIS A 56 -7.36 -9.08 5.97
CA HIS A 56 -8.48 -9.00 5.04
C HIS A 56 -8.64 -7.55 4.62
N VAL A 57 -8.36 -7.29 3.35
CA VAL A 57 -8.66 -6.02 2.70
C VAL A 57 -10.15 -5.77 2.81
N LYS A 58 -10.53 -4.52 3.12
CA LYS A 58 -11.93 -4.18 3.31
C LYS A 58 -12.72 -4.46 2.02
N CYS A 59 -13.91 -5.05 2.14
CA CYS A 59 -14.71 -5.48 0.98
C CYS A 59 -14.95 -4.37 -0.04
N ASP A 60 -15.21 -3.18 0.48
CA ASP A 60 -15.64 -2.01 -0.28
C ASP A 60 -14.47 -1.07 -0.63
N SER A 61 -13.26 -1.40 -0.18
CA SER A 61 -12.05 -0.61 -0.41
C SER A 61 -10.93 -1.58 -0.83
N ARG A 62 -10.88 -1.89 -2.13
CA ARG A 62 -9.91 -2.85 -2.71
C ARG A 62 -8.72 -2.14 -3.36
N GLU A 63 -8.51 -0.87 -3.02
CA GLU A 63 -7.49 -0.02 -3.61
C GLU A 63 -6.09 -0.47 -3.15
N VAL A 64 -5.16 -0.46 -4.10
CA VAL A 64 -3.77 -0.85 -3.87
C VAL A 64 -2.87 0.20 -4.51
N ALA A 65 -1.88 0.67 -3.76
CA ALA A 65 -0.84 1.54 -4.29
C ALA A 65 0.52 0.95 -3.95
N ALA A 66 1.52 1.10 -4.84
CA ALA A 66 2.85 0.57 -4.60
C ALA A 66 3.93 1.51 -5.12
N VAL A 67 5.08 1.50 -4.45
CA VAL A 67 6.29 2.22 -4.85
C VAL A 67 7.51 1.35 -4.57
N SER A 68 8.54 1.51 -5.39
CA SER A 68 9.84 0.89 -5.18
C SER A 68 10.95 1.92 -5.35
N TRP A 69 12.07 1.67 -4.66
CA TRP A 69 13.30 2.41 -4.87
C TRP A 69 14.50 1.55 -4.49
N THR A 70 15.70 1.97 -4.90
CA THR A 70 16.96 1.36 -4.50
C THR A 70 17.82 2.41 -3.80
N ALA A 71 18.25 2.13 -2.58
CA ALA A 71 19.11 3.03 -1.81
C ALA A 71 20.25 2.22 -1.16
N GLY A 72 21.50 2.64 -1.37
CA GLY A 72 22.66 1.95 -0.79
C GLY A 72 22.81 0.49 -1.22
N GLY A 73 22.32 0.12 -2.42
CA GLY A 73 22.30 -1.27 -2.89
C GLY A 73 21.21 -2.15 -2.27
N VAL A 74 20.32 -1.56 -1.48
CA VAL A 74 19.13 -2.22 -0.93
C VAL A 74 17.92 -1.84 -1.77
N ASP A 75 17.24 -2.86 -2.30
CA ASP A 75 15.97 -2.71 -3.01
C ASP A 75 14.81 -2.72 -2.00
N GLU A 76 13.94 -1.73 -2.12
CA GLU A 76 12.79 -1.53 -1.24
C GLU A 76 11.51 -1.52 -2.07
N ILE A 77 10.47 -2.17 -1.55
CA ILE A 77 9.10 -2.08 -2.06
C ILE A 77 8.19 -1.73 -0.89
N ARG A 78 7.26 -0.80 -1.11
CA ARG A 78 6.17 -0.48 -0.19
C ARG A 78 4.86 -0.66 -0.94
N VAL A 79 3.91 -1.32 -0.30
CA VAL A 79 2.55 -1.52 -0.80
C VAL A 79 1.58 -1.01 0.25
N TYR A 80 0.56 -0.29 -0.21
CA TYR A 80 -0.47 0.32 0.60
C TYR A 80 -1.82 -0.26 0.19
N CYS A 81 -2.64 -0.59 1.19
CA CYS A 81 -4.02 -1.03 1.01
C CYS A 81 -4.89 -0.56 2.17
N VAL A 82 -6.21 -0.69 2.02
CA VAL A 82 -7.17 -0.41 3.09
C VAL A 82 -7.62 -1.70 3.78
N LEU A 83 -7.43 -1.77 5.10
CA LEU A 83 -7.96 -2.86 5.92
C LEU A 83 -9.17 -2.39 6.73
N ALA A 84 -9.89 -3.35 7.32
CA ALA A 84 -10.94 -3.08 8.28
C ALA A 84 -10.47 -3.43 9.70
N ASP A 85 -10.69 -2.53 10.66
CA ASP A 85 -10.45 -2.83 12.07
C ASP A 85 -11.56 -3.74 12.65
N GLU A 86 -11.47 -4.08 13.94
CA GLU A 86 -12.46 -4.92 14.62
C GLU A 86 -13.87 -4.31 14.65
N GLN A 87 -14.00 -2.99 14.48
CA GLN A 87 -15.27 -2.29 14.36
C GLN A 87 -15.71 -2.11 12.90
N GLY A 88 -14.95 -2.66 11.94
CA GLY A 88 -15.23 -2.55 10.51
C GLY A 88 -14.82 -1.22 9.89
N ARG A 89 -14.10 -0.35 10.61
CA ARG A 89 -13.67 0.95 10.08
C ARG A 89 -12.46 0.79 9.17
N ALA A 90 -12.46 1.50 8.05
CA ALA A 90 -11.36 1.49 7.09
C ALA A 90 -10.12 2.19 7.66
N PHE A 91 -8.95 1.59 7.49
CA PHE A 91 -7.67 2.21 7.84
C PHE A 91 -6.56 1.84 6.85
N LEU A 92 -5.58 2.73 6.70
CA LEU A 92 -4.42 2.50 5.83
C LEU A 92 -3.45 1.51 6.44
N GLN A 93 -2.96 0.59 5.61
CA GLN A 93 -1.94 -0.37 5.97
C GLN A 93 -0.76 -0.29 5.01
N GLU A 94 0.46 -0.18 5.55
CA GLU A 94 1.72 -0.31 4.81
C GLU A 94 2.32 -1.71 4.95
N ILE A 95 2.81 -2.24 3.85
CA ILE A 95 3.41 -3.57 3.74
C ILE A 95 4.72 -3.43 2.99
N CYS A 96 5.79 -3.93 3.61
CA CYS A 96 7.15 -3.69 3.19
C CYS A 96 7.84 -4.96 2.74
N LEU A 97 8.69 -4.84 1.72
CA LEU A 97 9.69 -5.83 1.35
C LEU A 97 11.02 -5.09 1.20
N SER A 98 12.08 -5.64 1.81
CA SER A 98 13.44 -5.13 1.65
C SER A 98 14.36 -6.28 1.27
N SER A 99 15.31 -6.01 0.38
CA SER A 99 16.36 -6.97 0.04
C SER A 99 17.38 -7.18 1.18
N ASP A 100 17.37 -6.32 2.20
CA ASP A 100 18.24 -6.44 3.38
C ASP A 100 17.76 -7.50 4.39
N LYS A 101 16.48 -7.89 4.31
CA LYS A 101 15.89 -8.86 5.22
C LYS A 101 16.45 -10.26 4.91
N PRO A 102 16.97 -10.98 5.92
CA PRO A 102 17.59 -12.30 5.71
C PRO A 102 16.70 -13.31 4.99
N ASP A 103 15.40 -13.30 5.31
CA ASP A 103 14.38 -14.19 4.75
C ASP A 103 13.65 -13.61 3.55
N LYS A 104 13.92 -12.33 3.20
CA LYS A 104 13.24 -11.57 2.15
C LYS A 104 11.71 -11.69 2.26
N SER A 105 11.21 -11.73 3.49
CA SER A 105 9.78 -11.84 3.78
C SER A 105 9.11 -10.47 3.75
N TRP A 106 7.81 -10.49 3.47
CA TRP A 106 6.95 -9.32 3.62
C TRP A 106 6.71 -9.05 5.10
N TYR A 107 6.73 -7.79 5.50
CA TYR A 107 6.47 -7.38 6.87
C TYR A 107 5.58 -6.13 6.94
N GLN A 108 4.89 -5.97 8.07
CA GLN A 108 4.10 -4.77 8.33
C GLN A 108 5.01 -3.56 8.48
N GLY A 109 4.70 -2.49 7.74
CA GLY A 109 5.32 -1.18 7.89
C GLY A 109 4.77 -0.39 9.07
N ASN A 110 5.19 0.87 9.19
CA ASN A 110 4.80 1.69 10.33
C ASN A 110 3.36 2.21 10.21
N LEU A 111 2.91 2.51 8.97
CA LEU A 111 1.53 2.94 8.72
C LEU A 111 0.57 1.77 8.89
N GLY A 112 -0.49 1.95 9.69
CA GLY A 112 -1.44 0.89 10.05
C GLY A 112 -0.95 -0.05 11.16
N SER A 113 0.28 0.15 11.66
CA SER A 113 0.72 -0.52 12.88
C SER A 113 -0.07 0.00 14.09
N LYS A 114 -0.04 -0.72 15.21
CA LYS A 114 -0.75 -0.34 16.45
C LYS A 114 -0.45 1.09 16.95
N LYS A 115 0.67 1.69 16.53
CA LYS A 115 1.10 3.03 16.91
C LYS A 115 0.64 4.13 15.94
N THR A 116 0.20 3.76 14.74
CA THR A 116 0.06 4.69 13.61
C THR A 116 -1.13 4.28 12.73
N ILE A 117 -2.27 4.05 13.37
CA ILE A 117 -3.53 3.77 12.67
C ILE A 117 -4.11 5.09 12.17
N HIS A 118 -4.30 5.19 10.86
CA HIS A 118 -5.00 6.30 10.22
C HIS A 118 -6.26 5.77 9.54
N HIS A 119 -7.41 6.13 10.10
CA HIS A 119 -8.71 5.80 9.51
C HIS A 119 -8.97 6.64 8.27
N VAL A 120 -9.64 6.03 7.29
CA VAL A 120 -9.97 6.63 6.00
C VAL A 120 -11.44 6.42 5.69
N GLU A 121 -11.95 7.16 4.71
CA GLU A 121 -13.30 6.94 4.19
C GLU A 121 -13.40 5.60 3.46
N ASP A 122 -14.59 5.00 3.48
CA ASP A 122 -14.84 3.79 2.72
C ASP A 122 -14.79 4.06 1.21
N GLY A 123 -14.04 3.24 0.47
CA GLY A 123 -13.82 3.41 -0.97
C GLY A 123 -12.84 4.54 -1.31
N ALA A 124 -11.97 4.92 -0.36
CA ALA A 124 -10.93 5.90 -0.60
C ALA A 124 -9.91 5.39 -1.64
N SER A 125 -9.62 6.21 -2.65
CA SER A 125 -8.52 6.00 -3.57
C SER A 125 -7.18 6.25 -2.87
N ILE A 126 -6.19 5.41 -3.17
CA ILE A 126 -4.81 5.57 -2.69
C ILE A 126 -3.89 5.81 -3.87
N ALA A 127 -2.95 6.73 -3.73
CA ALA A 127 -1.79 6.85 -4.60
C ALA A 127 -0.52 7.01 -3.76
N VAL A 128 0.64 6.65 -4.31
CA VAL A 128 1.91 6.77 -3.60
C VAL A 128 3.03 7.25 -4.52
N THR A 129 3.94 8.05 -3.98
CA THR A 129 5.22 8.38 -4.60
C THR A 129 6.33 8.41 -3.57
N GLY A 130 7.57 8.20 -4.01
CA GLY A 130 8.73 8.24 -3.15
C GLY A 130 9.98 7.76 -3.90
N THR A 131 11.12 8.37 -3.58
CA THR A 131 12.44 7.97 -4.09
C THR A 131 13.33 7.40 -2.99
N SER A 132 12.89 7.55 -1.74
CA SER A 132 13.50 7.02 -0.53
C SER A 132 12.44 6.99 0.57
N TYR A 133 12.75 6.39 1.71
CA TYR A 133 11.81 6.38 2.84
C TYR A 133 11.52 7.80 3.37
N GLU A 134 12.48 8.73 3.29
CA GLU A 134 12.31 10.14 3.71
C GLU A 134 11.42 10.95 2.76
N ASN A 135 11.27 10.51 1.50
CA ASN A 135 10.54 11.24 0.47
C ASN A 135 9.16 10.64 0.17
N LEU A 136 8.77 9.63 0.94
CA LEU A 136 7.57 8.84 0.78
C LEU A 136 6.32 9.64 1.12
N LYS A 137 5.37 9.68 0.19
CA LYS A 137 4.09 10.37 0.32
C LYS A 137 2.97 9.43 -0.12
N VAL A 138 2.00 9.22 0.75
CA VAL A 138 0.79 8.45 0.45
C VAL A 138 -0.38 9.42 0.38
N PHE A 139 -1.06 9.46 -0.75
CA PHE A 139 -2.21 10.30 -1.01
C PHE A 139 -3.47 9.49 -0.87
N VAL A 140 -4.46 10.02 -0.15
CA VAL A 140 -5.72 9.33 0.10
C VAL A 140 -6.87 10.27 -0.13
N SER A 141 -7.81 9.89 -1.00
CA SER A 141 -9.03 10.67 -1.20
C SER A 141 -9.96 10.52 0.00
N GLY A 142 -10.62 11.59 0.41
CA GLY A 142 -11.60 11.53 1.48
C GLY A 142 -12.53 12.72 1.51
N LYS A 143 -13.20 12.89 2.65
CA LYS A 143 -14.09 14.00 2.93
C LYS A 143 -13.61 14.76 4.15
N GLY A 144 -13.50 16.08 4.04
CA GLY A 144 -13.24 16.99 5.14
C GLY A 144 -14.52 17.39 5.85
N GLU A 145 -14.45 18.48 6.61
CA GLU A 145 -15.62 19.03 7.30
C GLU A 145 -16.77 19.30 6.32
N LYS A 146 -18.00 19.02 6.76
CA LYS A 146 -19.23 19.19 5.97
C LYS A 146 -19.25 18.42 4.64
N GLY A 147 -18.43 17.37 4.52
CA GLY A 147 -18.40 16.50 3.35
C GLY A 147 -17.63 17.06 2.15
N ILE A 148 -16.86 18.13 2.33
CA ILE A 148 -16.06 18.74 1.26
C ILE A 148 -14.98 17.74 0.80
N PRO A 149 -14.86 17.42 -0.50
CA PRO A 149 -13.81 16.53 -0.98
C PRO A 149 -12.41 17.03 -0.62
N LYS A 150 -11.57 16.13 -0.11
CA LYS A 150 -10.17 16.40 0.23
C LYS A 150 -9.24 15.29 -0.22
N ILE A 151 -7.95 15.60 -0.26
CA ILE A 151 -6.87 14.62 -0.37
C ILE A 151 -5.99 14.77 0.87
N ASP A 152 -5.88 13.70 1.66
CA ASP A 152 -4.90 13.64 2.74
C ASP A 152 -3.56 13.14 2.20
N VAL A 153 -2.48 13.83 2.55
CA VAL A 153 -1.10 13.47 2.21
C VAL A 153 -0.42 13.02 3.49
N HIS A 154 -0.05 11.75 3.53
CA HIS A 154 0.69 11.15 4.63
C HIS A 154 2.19 11.18 4.30
N TYR A 155 2.97 11.89 5.12
CA TYR A 155 4.42 12.01 5.01
C TYR A 155 5.10 11.11 6.05
N TYR A 156 6.08 10.32 5.62
CA TYR A 156 6.89 9.56 6.57
C TYR A 156 7.92 10.46 7.24
N ASN A 157 7.95 10.46 8.57
CA ASN A 157 8.96 11.14 9.37
C ASN A 157 9.76 10.12 10.18
N LYS A 158 11.10 10.15 10.08
CA LYS A 158 11.99 9.21 10.80
C LYS A 158 12.11 9.52 12.30
N ASN A 159 11.70 10.71 12.74
CA ASN A 159 11.84 11.12 14.13
C ASN A 159 11.12 10.14 15.07
N ASN A 160 11.70 9.91 16.25
CA ASN A 160 11.13 9.05 17.31
C ASN A 160 10.82 7.59 16.90
N GLY A 161 11.57 7.03 15.96
CA GLY A 161 11.40 5.63 15.52
C GLY A 161 10.40 5.44 14.39
N GLY A 162 10.00 6.53 13.72
CA GLY A 162 9.07 6.52 12.60
C GLY A 162 7.67 6.99 13.01
N SER A 163 7.17 8.03 12.35
CA SER A 163 5.78 8.50 12.44
C SER A 163 5.26 8.89 11.05
N TRP A 164 3.95 9.08 10.97
CA TRP A 164 3.30 9.59 9.76
C TRP A 164 2.58 10.89 10.10
N GLU A 165 2.96 11.95 9.43
CA GLU A 165 2.33 13.27 9.53
C GLU A 165 1.32 13.43 8.40
N VAL A 166 0.24 14.19 8.64
CA VAL A 166 -0.85 14.34 7.67
C VAL A 166 -1.07 15.80 7.35
N GLU A 167 -1.11 16.11 6.06
CA GLU A 167 -1.56 17.39 5.50
C GLU A 167 -2.82 17.16 4.67
N SER A 168 -3.85 18.00 4.82
CA SER A 168 -5.07 17.90 4.03
C SER A 168 -5.11 18.98 2.95
N LEU A 169 -5.29 18.55 1.69
CA LEU A 169 -5.49 19.42 0.53
C LEU A 169 -6.98 19.49 0.20
N ASN A 170 -7.51 20.70 -0.03
CA ASN A 170 -8.88 20.86 -0.52
C ASN A 170 -8.93 20.45 -2.00
N ALA A 171 -9.73 19.45 -2.34
CA ALA A 171 -9.86 18.95 -3.70
C ALA A 171 -10.88 19.75 -4.54
N GLN A 172 -11.56 20.73 -3.94
CA GLN A 172 -12.31 21.74 -4.69
C GLN A 172 -11.33 22.71 -5.35
N LEU A 173 -10.90 22.36 -6.56
CA LEU A 173 -10.33 23.30 -7.50
C LEU A 173 -11.48 24.21 -7.97
N TRP A 174 -11.49 25.45 -7.50
CA TRP A 174 -12.31 26.60 -7.92
C TRP A 174 -13.50 26.30 -8.87
N SER A 175 -14.72 26.42 -8.35
CA SER A 175 -15.96 26.49 -9.16
C SER A 175 -16.07 27.83 -9.89
#